data_AF-A0A660V7E4-F1
#
_entry.id   AF-A0A660V7E4-F1
#
_cell.length_a   1.000
_cell.length_b   1.000
_cell.length_c   1.000
_cell.angle_alpha   90.00
_cell.angle_beta   90.00
_cell.angle_gamma   90.00
#
_symmetry.space_group_name_H-M   'P 1'
#
loop_
_entity.id
_entity.type
_entity.pdbx_description
1 polymer ?
#
loop_
_entity_poly.entity_id
_entity_poly.type
_entity_poly.pdbx_seq_one_letter_code
_entity_poly.pdbx_strand_id
1 'polypeptide(L)'
;MPRKAHLSRDEVLEKAHDLIDKGWFFCMKMRDAEGAQKSLHWKKAKECANKALSMLRKLNSQFPEDDEVQTAMQKGQRLMEAIIKDSPVR
;
A
#
# COMPACT_ATOMS: atom_id res chain seq x y z
N MET A 1 -22.13 -14.77 19.25
CA MET A 1 -21.45 -14.49 17.95
C MET A 1 -20.79 -13.12 18.05
N PRO A 2 -19.46 -12.98 18.04
CA PRO A 2 -18.85 -11.67 18.04
C PRO A 2 -19.09 -11.03 16.67
N ARG A 3 -19.75 -9.85 16.65
CA ARG A 3 -19.94 -9.06 15.43
C ARG A 3 -18.55 -8.69 14.91
N LYS A 4 -18.17 -9.17 13.72
CA LYS A 4 -16.99 -8.65 13.02
C LYS A 4 -17.17 -7.14 12.93
N ALA A 5 -16.32 -6.37 13.60
CA ALA A 5 -16.35 -4.92 13.53
C ALA A 5 -16.23 -4.54 12.05
N HIS A 6 -17.33 -4.07 11.46
CA HIS A 6 -17.27 -3.45 10.14
C HIS A 6 -16.49 -2.16 10.35
N LEU A 7 -15.25 -2.13 9.85
CA LEU A 7 -14.51 -0.89 9.79
C LEU A 7 -15.27 0.06 8.87
N SER A 8 -15.45 1.28 9.33
CA SER A 8 -16.03 2.36 8.55
C SER A 8 -15.16 2.69 7.34
N ARG A 9 -15.74 3.38 6.35
CA ARG A 9 -15.02 3.85 5.16
C ARG A 9 -13.75 4.62 5.55
N ASP A 10 -13.85 5.52 6.53
CA ASP A 10 -12.75 6.37 6.97
C ASP A 10 -11.65 5.56 7.65
N GLU A 11 -11.98 4.60 8.51
CA GLU A 11 -10.99 3.72 9.13
C GLU A 11 -10.26 2.84 8.11
N VAL A 12 -10.95 2.40 7.05
CA VAL A 12 -10.32 1.64 5.95
C VAL A 12 -9.40 2.54 5.14
N LEU A 13 -9.83 3.78 4.85
CA LEU A 13 -9.03 4.73 4.09
C LEU A 13 -7.78 5.18 4.87
N GLU A 14 -7.92 5.51 6.15
CA GLU A 14 -6.81 5.87 7.04
C GLU A 14 -5.78 4.73 7.11
N LYS A 15 -6.24 3.49 7.34
CA LYS A 15 -5.35 2.32 7.33
C LYS A 15 -4.66 2.10 5.98
N ALA A 16 -5.34 2.39 4.87
CA ALA A 16 -4.72 2.31 3.56
C ALA A 16 -3.63 3.38 3.39
N HIS A 17 -3.86 4.60 3.86
CA HIS A 17 -2.86 5.66 3.87
C HIS A 17 -1.63 5.29 4.70
N ASP A 18 -1.83 4.80 5.94
CA ASP A 18 -0.74 4.32 6.79
C ASP A 18 0.11 3.25 6.12
N LEU A 19 -0.53 2.33 5.39
CA LEU A 19 0.16 1.28 4.64
C LEU A 19 0.93 1.86 3.45
N ILE A 20 0.39 2.85 2.74
CA ILE A 20 1.09 3.53 1.66
C ILE A 20 2.34 4.24 2.21
N ASP A 21 2.22 4.97 3.32
CA ASP A 21 3.33 5.71 3.91
C ASP A 21 4.43 4.76 4.43
N LYS A 22 4.05 3.67 5.10
CA LYS A 22 4.98 2.59 5.48
C LYS A 22 5.64 1.96 4.26
N GLY A 23 4.89 1.76 3.18
CA GLY A 23 5.41 1.23 1.93
C GLY A 23 6.46 2.15 1.30
N TRP A 24 6.21 3.47 1.29
CA TRP A 24 7.18 4.47 0.85
C TRP A 24 8.42 4.48 1.72
N PHE A 25 8.26 4.42 3.04
CA PHE A 25 9.39 4.32 3.96
C PHE A 25 10.30 3.12 3.62
N PHE A 26 9.73 1.93 3.40
CA PHE A 26 10.53 0.77 3.00
C PHE A 26 11.09 0.89 1.58
N CYS A 27 10.38 1.54 0.66
CA CYS A 27 10.88 1.82 -0.69
C CYS A 27 12.13 2.74 -0.64
N MET A 28 12.13 3.75 0.23
CA MET A 28 13.31 4.59 0.45
C MET A 28 14.47 3.77 1.05
N LYS A 29 14.21 2.99 2.11
CA LYS A 29 15.23 2.12 2.71
C LYS A 29 15.82 1.10 1.74
N MET A 30 15.03 0.62 0.79
CA MET A 30 15.49 -0.28 -0.26
C MET A 30 16.50 0.38 -1.21
N ARG A 31 16.38 1.69 -1.49
CA ARG A 31 17.31 2.42 -2.36
C ARG A 31 18.70 2.56 -1.74
N ASP A 32 18.76 2.68 -0.42
CA ASP A 32 20.00 2.81 0.34
C ASP A 32 20.61 1.45 0.75
N ALA A 33 19.93 0.34 0.46
CA ALA A 33 20.32 -0.99 0.89
C ALA A 33 20.81 -1.86 -0.27
N GLU A 34 21.64 -2.86 0.06
CA GLU A 34 22.18 -3.84 -0.89
C GLU A 34 21.88 -5.28 -0.44
N GLY A 35 22.05 -6.22 -1.39
CA GLY A 35 21.95 -7.66 -1.15
C GLY A 35 20.67 -8.09 -0.41
N ALA A 36 20.86 -8.79 0.71
CA ALA A 36 19.76 -9.34 1.51
C ALA A 36 18.87 -8.25 2.14
N GLN A 37 19.44 -7.11 2.54
CA GLN A 37 18.68 -6.01 3.13
C GLN A 37 17.78 -5.33 2.10
N LYS A 38 18.29 -5.13 0.87
CA LYS A 38 17.48 -4.65 -0.25
C LYS A 38 16.27 -5.54 -0.49
N SER A 39 16.50 -6.85 -0.52
CA SER A 39 15.44 -7.86 -0.70
C SER A 39 14.41 -7.84 0.44
N LEU A 40 14.84 -7.63 1.68
CA LEU A 40 13.95 -7.51 2.83
C LEU A 40 13.07 -6.26 2.74
N HIS A 41 13.66 -5.10 2.45
CA HIS A 41 12.92 -3.85 2.31
C HIS A 41 11.96 -3.88 1.12
N TRP A 42 12.38 -4.47 -0.02
CA TRP A 42 11.49 -4.69 -1.15
C TRP A 42 10.27 -5.53 -0.79
N LYS A 43 10.45 -6.66 -0.09
CA LYS A 43 9.34 -7.52 0.36
C LYS A 43 8.37 -6.76 1.26
N LYS A 44 8.88 -6.00 2.23
CA LYS A 44 8.05 -5.19 3.14
C LYS A 44 7.30 -4.08 2.41
N ALA A 45 7.97 -3.34 1.52
CA ALA A 45 7.34 -2.30 0.71
C ALA A 45 6.20 -2.88 -0.15
N LYS A 46 6.47 -4.01 -0.82
CA LYS A 46 5.48 -4.71 -1.66
C LYS A 46 4.29 -5.23 -0.86
N GLU A 47 4.52 -5.78 0.34
CA GLU A 47 3.45 -6.24 1.23
C GLU A 47 2.54 -5.09 1.65
N CYS A 48 3.11 -3.96 2.06
CA CYS A 48 2.38 -2.74 2.40
C CYS A 48 1.54 -2.24 1.23
N ALA A 49 2.14 -2.09 0.05
CA ALA A 49 1.45 -1.61 -1.15
C ALA A 49 0.31 -2.55 -1.58
N ASN A 50 0.54 -3.87 -1.55
CA ASN A 50 -0.49 -4.86 -1.87
C ASN A 50 -1.68 -4.80 -0.90
N LYS A 51 -1.41 -4.70 0.40
CA LYS A 51 -2.47 -4.59 1.42
C LYS A 51 -3.27 -3.30 1.24
N ALA A 52 -2.60 -2.16 1.05
CA ALA A 52 -3.26 -0.87 0.81
C ALA A 52 -4.15 -0.93 -0.43
N LEU A 53 -3.62 -1.37 -1.57
CA LEU A 53 -4.38 -1.48 -2.82
C LEU A 53 -5.54 -2.47 -2.72
N SER A 54 -5.39 -3.56 -1.97
CA SER A 54 -6.49 -4.51 -1.73
C SER A 54 -7.63 -3.86 -0.94
N MET A 55 -7.31 -3.09 0.11
CA MET A 55 -8.30 -2.35 0.89
C MET A 55 -9.00 -1.28 0.04
N LEU A 56 -8.23 -0.50 -0.71
CA LEU A 56 -8.75 0.57 -1.55
C LEU A 56 -9.61 0.05 -2.71
N ARG A 57 -9.26 -1.08 -3.32
CA ARG A 57 -10.12 -1.70 -4.36
C ARG A 57 -11.50 -2.08 -3.81
N LYS A 58 -11.55 -2.62 -2.59
CA LYS A 58 -12.83 -2.95 -1.91
C LYS A 58 -13.61 -1.69 -1.56
N LEU A 59 -12.90 -0.63 -1.19
CA LEU A 59 -13.52 0.66 -0.89
C LEU A 59 -14.08 1.31 -2.14
N ASN A 60 -13.31 1.32 -3.23
CA ASN A 60 -13.70 1.86 -4.53
C ASN A 60 -14.86 1.06 -5.17
N SER A 61 -14.98 -0.25 -4.90
CA SER A 61 -16.17 -1.01 -5.34
C SER A 61 -17.45 -0.62 -4.61
N GLN A 62 -17.34 -0.06 -3.40
CA GLN A 62 -18.48 0.41 -2.60
C GLN A 62 -18.77 1.89 -2.85
N PHE A 63 -17.72 2.68 -3.09
CA PHE A 63 -17.76 4.13 -3.27
C PHE A 63 -16.95 4.52 -4.53
N PRO A 64 -17.45 4.22 -5.74
CA PRO A 64 -16.70 4.45 -6.98
C PRO A 64 -16.49 5.93 -7.32
N GLU A 65 -17.36 6.82 -6.82
CA GLU A 65 -17.32 8.28 -7.04
C GLU A 65 -16.59 9.02 -5.92
N ASP A 66 -15.96 8.32 -4.98
CA ASP A 66 -15.25 8.92 -3.86
C ASP A 66 -13.83 9.35 -4.29
N ASP A 67 -13.67 10.66 -4.49
CA ASP A 67 -12.43 11.29 -4.96
C ASP A 67 -11.22 10.99 -4.06
N GLU A 68 -11.43 10.87 -2.74
CA GLU A 68 -10.32 10.56 -1.83
C GLU A 68 -9.88 9.10 -1.99
N VAL A 69 -10.83 8.18 -2.17
CA VAL A 69 -10.53 6.76 -2.43
C VAL A 69 -9.80 6.60 -3.76
N GLN A 70 -10.25 7.29 -4.81
CA GLN A 70 -9.57 7.31 -6.10
C GLN A 70 -8.16 7.89 -5.99
N THR A 71 -7.99 8.99 -5.25
CA THR A 71 -6.69 9.61 -5.00
C THR A 71 -5.75 8.67 -4.24
N ALA A 72 -6.25 8.00 -3.20
CA ALA A 72 -5.48 7.01 -2.45
C ALA A 72 -5.09 5.81 -3.32
N MET A 73 -5.97 5.34 -4.22
CA MET A 73 -5.65 4.30 -5.19
C MET A 73 -4.51 4.71 -6.11
N GLN A 74 -4.55 5.93 -6.66
CA GLN A 74 -3.47 6.45 -7.49
C GLN A 74 -2.14 6.52 -6.72
N LYS A 75 -2.16 6.98 -5.47
CA LYS A 75 -0.97 6.99 -4.61
C LYS A 75 -0.41 5.59 -4.37
N GLY A 76 -1.27 4.61 -4.07
CA GLY A 76 -0.88 3.22 -3.90
C GLY A 76 -0.31 2.59 -5.17
N GLN A 77 -0.85 2.94 -6.34
CA GLN A 77 -0.39 2.46 -7.64
C GLN A 77 1.00 3.03 -7.96
N ARG A 78 1.23 4.34 -7.74
CA ARG A 78 2.55 4.98 -7.90
C ARG A 78 3.61 4.35 -7.00
N LEU A 79 3.24 4.02 -5.75
CA LEU A 79 4.12 3.29 -4.84
C LEU A 79 4.49 1.91 -5.41
N MET A 80 3.51 1.15 -5.90
CA MET A 80 3.76 -0.17 -6.50
C MET A 80 4.70 -0.07 -7.71
N GLU A 81 4.49 0.90 -8.58
CA GLU A 81 5.36 1.17 -9.74
C GLU A 81 6.80 1.49 -9.31
N ALA A 82 6.97 2.32 -8.28
CA ALA A 82 8.29 2.61 -7.71
C ALA A 82 8.97 1.35 -7.14
N ILE A 83 8.23 0.50 -6.42
CA ILE A 83 8.74 -0.76 -5.87
C ILE A 83 9.18 -1.73 -6.98
N ILE A 84 8.42 -1.80 -8.08
CA ILE A 84 8.74 -2.66 -9.23
C ILE A 84 9.99 -2.14 -9.94
N LYS A 85 10.08 -0.82 -10.17
CA LYS A 85 11.24 -0.20 -10.82
C LYS A 85 12.55 -0.47 -10.08
N ASP A 86 12.50 -0.42 -8.76
CA ASP A 86 13.66 -0.62 -7.88
C ASP A 86 13.81 -2.08 -7.40
N SER A 87 13.12 -3.04 -8.05
CA SER A 87 13.13 -4.47 -7.71
C SER A 87 14.55 -5.06 -7.69
N PRO A 88 14.91 -5.85 -6.64
CA PRO A 88 16.17 -6.59 -6.59
C PRO A 88 16.16 -7.85 -7.46
N VAL A 89 14.99 -8.26 -7.97
CA VAL A 89 14.84 -9.37 -8.91
C VAL A 89 14.77 -8.77 -10.32
N ARG A 90 15.77 -9.07 -11.14
CA ARG A 90 15.81 -8.83 -12.60
C ARG A 90 15.92 -10.16 -13.31
#